data_AF-A0A7V6BEZ5-F1
#
_entry.id   AF-A0A7V6BEZ5-F1
#
_cell.length_a   1.000
_cell.length_b   1.000
_cell.length_c   1.000
_cell.angle_alpha   90.00
_cell.angle_beta   90.00
_cell.angle_gamma   90.00
#
_symmetry.space_group_name_H-M   'P 1'
#
loop_
_entity.id
_entity.type
_entity.pdbx_description
1 polymer ?
#
loop_
_entity_poly.entity_id
_entity_poly.type
_entity_poly.pdbx_seq_one_letter_code
_entity_poly.pdbx_strand_id
1 'polypeptide(L)'
;MTKNNIKSCSFCGRPSQEVGRIVIGPGVAICEECIEVCRLTLQRQKPQTETRKVFSGDVPEPEKIKTFLDQYCVGQDDAKKVLSVAVHNHY
;
A
#
# COMPACT_ATOMS: atom_id res chain seq x y z
N MET A 1 10.90 -24.60 -38.29
CA MET A 1 9.99 -25.46 -37.49
C MET A 1 10.61 -25.71 -36.13
N THR A 2 10.10 -25.10 -35.07
CA THR A 2 10.38 -25.53 -33.68
C THR A 2 9.20 -25.08 -32.82
N LYS A 3 8.16 -25.91 -32.77
CA LYS A 3 7.06 -25.80 -31.81
C LYS A 3 7.63 -26.14 -30.43
N ASN A 4 8.27 -25.17 -29.77
CA ASN A 4 8.75 -25.38 -28.41
C ASN A 4 7.52 -25.30 -27.49
N ASN A 5 7.02 -26.46 -27.11
CA ASN A 5 5.85 -26.60 -26.24
C ASN A 5 6.30 -26.24 -24.82
N ILE A 6 6.32 -24.93 -24.50
CA ILE A 6 6.69 -24.43 -23.17
C ILE A 6 5.58 -24.86 -22.21
N LYS A 7 5.74 -26.05 -21.64
CA LYS A 7 4.83 -26.65 -20.67
C LYS A 7 5.30 -26.45 -19.24
N SER A 8 6.32 -25.64 -18.99
CA SER A 8 6.86 -25.43 -17.64
C SER A 8 6.99 -23.96 -17.32
N CYS A 9 6.82 -23.62 -16.05
CA CYS A 9 7.06 -22.29 -15.54
C CYS A 9 8.55 -21.97 -15.60
N SER A 10 8.92 -20.87 -16.23
CA SER A 10 10.31 -20.39 -16.33
C SER A 10 10.88 -19.91 -14.99
N PHE A 11 10.05 -19.71 -13.96
CA PHE A 11 10.47 -19.24 -12.63
C PHE A 11 10.69 -20.38 -11.64
N CYS A 12 9.75 -21.33 -11.53
CA CYS A 12 9.86 -22.46 -10.59
C CYS A 12 10.22 -23.80 -11.25
N GLY A 13 10.24 -23.89 -12.57
CA GLY A 13 10.55 -25.11 -13.32
C GLY A 13 9.44 -26.16 -13.37
N ARG A 14 8.36 -26.00 -12.58
CA ARG A 14 7.25 -26.97 -12.52
C ARG A 14 6.46 -27.06 -13.84
N PRO A 15 5.99 -28.25 -14.25
CA PRO A 15 5.18 -28.43 -15.43
C PRO A 15 3.74 -27.94 -15.25
N SER A 16 3.05 -27.62 -16.36
CA SER A 16 1.69 -27.08 -16.41
C SER A 16 0.64 -28.00 -15.80
N GLN A 17 0.91 -29.31 -15.73
CA GLN A 17 0.06 -30.29 -15.08
C GLN A 17 0.08 -30.17 -13.55
N GLU A 18 1.17 -29.68 -12.98
CA GLU A 18 1.34 -29.53 -11.52
C GLU A 18 0.82 -28.19 -11.02
N VAL A 19 1.03 -27.11 -11.80
CA VAL A 19 0.72 -25.73 -11.39
C VAL A 19 -0.65 -25.23 -11.83
N GLY A 20 -1.40 -26.02 -12.59
CA GLY A 20 -2.73 -25.67 -13.08
C GLY A 20 -2.71 -24.54 -14.11
N ARG A 21 -2.77 -23.29 -13.66
CA ARG A 21 -2.84 -22.10 -14.52
C ARG A 21 -1.45 -21.55 -14.83
N ILE A 22 -1.17 -21.39 -16.12
CA ILE A 22 0.08 -20.83 -16.63
C ILE A 22 -0.21 -19.76 -17.70
N VAL A 23 0.47 -18.62 -17.60
CA VAL A 23 0.43 -17.53 -18.57
C VAL A 23 1.62 -17.68 -19.50
N ILE A 24 1.39 -17.68 -20.81
CA ILE A 24 2.42 -17.90 -21.84
C ILE A 24 2.66 -16.59 -22.60
N GLY A 25 3.92 -16.16 -22.67
CA GLY A 25 4.38 -15.06 -23.50
C GLY A 25 5.38 -15.53 -24.56
N PRO A 26 5.96 -14.61 -25.36
CA PRO A 26 6.97 -14.95 -26.36
C PRO A 26 8.22 -15.54 -25.70
N GLY A 27 8.39 -16.87 -25.78
CA GLY A 27 9.55 -17.58 -25.26
C GLY A 27 9.60 -17.76 -23.73
N VAL A 28 8.54 -17.41 -23.00
CA VAL A 28 8.49 -17.47 -21.53
C VAL A 28 7.11 -17.95 -21.06
N ALA A 29 7.06 -18.64 -19.92
CA ALA A 29 5.80 -18.98 -19.26
C ALA A 29 5.91 -18.82 -17.74
N ILE A 30 4.85 -18.35 -17.09
CA ILE A 30 4.81 -18.12 -15.64
C ILE A 30 3.51 -18.66 -15.05
N CYS A 31 3.60 -19.40 -13.93
CA CYS A 31 2.43 -19.95 -13.25
C CYS A 31 1.81 -18.95 -12.26
N GLU A 32 0.55 -19.19 -11.89
CA GLU A 32 -0.20 -18.36 -10.93
C GLU A 32 0.52 -18.19 -9.58
N GLU A 33 1.12 -19.27 -9.06
CA GLU A 33 1.87 -19.24 -7.80
C GLU A 33 3.10 -18.31 -7.87
N CYS A 34 3.85 -18.35 -8.98
CA CYS A 34 4.99 -17.44 -9.19
C CYS A 34 4.55 -15.99 -9.37
N ILE A 35 3.40 -15.74 -10.01
CA ILE A 35 2.84 -14.38 -10.13
C ILE A 35 2.58 -13.79 -8.75
N GLU A 36 2.02 -14.57 -7.82
CA GLU A 36 1.74 -14.10 -6.46
C GLU A 36 3.03 -13.84 -5.67
N VAL A 37 4.02 -14.73 -5.76
CA VAL A 37 5.33 -14.51 -5.14
C VAL A 37 6.02 -13.25 -5.68
N CYS A 38 5.96 -13.03 -7.00
CA CYS A 38 6.48 -11.81 -7.62
C CYS A 38 5.73 -10.57 -7.11
N ARG A 39 4.39 -10.63 -7.01
CA ARG A 39 3.56 -9.54 -6.49
C ARG A 39 3.95 -9.18 -5.06
N LEU A 40 4.08 -10.17 -4.18
CA LEU A 40 4.47 -9.97 -2.77
C LEU A 40 5.87 -9.36 -2.65
N THR A 41 6.83 -9.84 -3.45
CA THR A 41 8.20 -9.33 -3.44
C THR A 41 8.26 -7.87 -3.91
N LEU A 42 7.52 -7.54 -4.98
CA LEU A 42 7.43 -6.17 -5.50
C LEU A 42 6.70 -5.23 -4.56
N GLN A 43 5.68 -5.71 -3.83
CA GLN A 43 4.99 -4.92 -2.82
C GLN A 43 5.88 -4.58 -1.62
N ARG A 44 6.75 -5.51 -1.18
CA ARG A 44 7.73 -5.26 -0.10
C ARG A 44 8.80 -4.26 -0.49
N GLN A 45 9.13 -4.16 -1.79
CA GLN A 45 10.16 -3.28 -2.31
C GLN A 45 9.65 -1.89 -2.70
N LYS A 46 8.33 -1.68 -2.83
CA LYS A 46 7.83 -0.31 -2.84
C LYS A 46 8.22 0.28 -1.48
N PRO A 47 9.02 1.36 -1.42
CA PRO A 47 9.08 2.12 -0.20
C PRO A 47 7.63 2.38 0.21
N GLN A 48 7.36 2.33 1.50
CA GLN A 48 6.23 3.04 2.08
C GLN A 48 6.41 4.54 1.77
N THR A 49 6.35 4.92 0.49
CA THR A 49 5.50 6.03 0.11
C THR A 49 4.10 5.55 0.42
N GLU A 50 3.81 5.47 1.72
CA GLU A 50 2.50 5.81 2.23
C GLU A 50 2.05 6.94 1.33
N THR A 51 0.98 6.69 0.60
CA THR A 51 0.11 7.76 0.19
C THR A 51 -0.13 8.54 1.46
N ARG A 52 0.71 9.56 1.69
CA ARG A 52 0.46 10.62 2.64
C ARG A 52 -0.82 11.18 2.07
N LYS A 53 -1.95 10.63 2.54
CA LYS A 53 -3.27 11.13 2.22
C LYS A 53 -3.20 12.53 2.80
N VAL A 54 -2.79 13.48 1.97
CA VAL A 54 -2.86 14.89 2.29
C VAL A 54 -4.32 15.07 2.62
N PHE A 55 -4.60 15.33 3.89
CA PHE A 55 -5.95 15.47 4.40
C PHE A 55 -6.61 16.55 3.55
N SER A 56 -7.56 16.18 2.71
CA SER A 56 -8.22 17.07 1.76
C SER A 56 -9.60 17.51 2.27
N GLY A 57 -9.79 17.47 3.59
CA GLY A 57 -11.01 17.92 4.26
C GLY A 57 -10.78 19.29 4.89
N ASP A 58 -11.83 20.09 4.96
CA ASP A 58 -11.82 21.35 5.70
C ASP A 58 -11.38 21.12 7.14
N VAL A 59 -10.27 21.73 7.52
CA VAL A 59 -9.76 21.67 8.89
C VAL A 59 -10.52 22.71 9.72
N PRO A 60 -11.20 22.30 10.81
CA PRO A 60 -11.97 23.22 11.63
C PRO A 60 -11.10 24.29 12.28
N GLU A 61 -11.70 25.42 12.64
CA GLU A 61 -11.01 26.52 13.34
C GLU A 61 -10.36 26.03 14.65
N PRO A 62 -9.22 26.63 15.07
CA PRO A 62 -8.49 26.19 16.26
C PRO A 62 -9.33 26.11 17.54
N GLU A 63 -10.32 27.00 17.69
CA GLU A 63 -11.24 27.01 18.85
C GLU A 63 -12.11 25.75 18.91
N LYS A 64 -12.58 25.26 17.76
CA LYS A 64 -13.38 24.03 17.66
C LYS A 64 -12.52 22.81 17.96
N ILE A 65 -11.27 22.79 17.47
CA ILE A 65 -10.30 21.73 17.79
C ILE A 65 -10.01 21.70 19.29
N LYS A 66 -9.76 22.86 19.91
CA LYS A 66 -9.51 22.94 21.35
C LYS A 66 -10.71 22.45 22.16
N THR A 67 -11.91 22.90 21.81
CA THR A 67 -13.17 22.49 22.47
C THR A 67 -13.39 20.98 22.38
N PHE A 68 -13.05 20.37 21.24
CA PHE A 68 -13.10 18.91 21.10
C PHE A 68 -12.07 18.22 22.00
N LEU A 69 -10.84 18.73 22.05
CA LEU A 69 -9.80 18.22 22.94
C LEU A 69 -10.19 18.36 24.43
N ASP A 70 -10.93 19.40 24.81
CA ASP A 70 -11.42 19.61 26.18
C ASP A 70 -12.34 18.46 26.66
N GLN A 71 -12.99 17.73 25.75
CA GLN A 71 -13.86 16.59 26.10
C GLN A 71 -13.06 15.37 26.57
N TYR A 72 -11.79 15.26 26.19
CA TYR A 72 -10.94 14.08 26.43
C TYR A 72 -9.69 14.42 27.25
N CYS A 73 -9.22 15.66 27.21
CA CYS A 73 -7.98 16.11 27.85
C CYS A 73 -8.28 17.21 28.89
N VAL A 74 -8.29 16.81 30.15
CA VAL A 74 -8.49 17.73 31.30
C VAL A 74 -7.20 18.51 31.59
N GLY A 75 -7.30 19.84 31.69
CA GLY A 75 -6.15 20.73 31.89
C GLY A 75 -5.27 20.89 30.64
N GLN A 76 -3.98 21.19 30.79
CA GLN A 76 -3.03 21.35 29.68
C GLN A 76 -3.47 22.38 28.62
N ASP A 77 -3.98 23.54 29.08
CA ASP A 77 -4.56 24.56 28.20
C ASP A 77 -3.59 25.09 27.14
N ASP A 78 -2.32 25.31 27.52
CA ASP A 78 -1.29 25.78 26.60
C ASP A 78 -0.97 24.74 25.51
N ALA A 79 -0.87 23.46 25.88
CA ALA A 79 -0.60 22.39 24.94
C ALA A 79 -1.76 22.21 23.93
N LYS A 80 -3.02 22.25 24.41
CA LYS A 80 -4.20 22.18 23.54
C LYS A 80 -4.25 23.37 22.59
N LYS A 81 -3.95 24.58 23.06
CA LYS A 81 -3.89 25.77 22.21
C LYS A 81 -2.84 25.65 21.11
N VAL A 82 -1.61 25.24 21.46
CA VAL A 82 -0.51 25.08 20.50
C VAL A 82 -0.84 24.00 19.47
N LEU A 83 -1.39 22.86 19.91
CA LEU A 83 -1.75 21.76 19.02
C LEU A 83 -2.87 22.16 18.06
N SER A 84 -3.92 22.83 18.54
CA SER A 84 -5.03 23.28 17.70
C SER A 84 -4.58 24.24 16.60
N VAL A 85 -3.69 25.19 16.91
CA VAL A 85 -3.13 26.12 15.92
C VAL A 85 -2.20 25.39 14.95
N ALA A 86 -1.35 24.50 15.44
CA ALA A 86 -0.42 23.75 14.61
C ALA A 86 -1.15 22.85 13.59
N VAL A 87 -2.22 22.16 14.02
CA VAL A 87 -3.02 21.30 13.14
C VAL A 87 -3.76 22.12 12.08
N HIS A 88 -4.39 23.24 12.46
CA HIS A 88 -5.11 24.12 11.54
C HIS A 88 -4.20 24.81 10.51
N ASN A 89 -2.93 25.07 10.86
CA ASN A 89 -1.99 25.71 9.95
C ASN A 89 -1.21 24.70 9.07
N HIS A 90 -1.12 23.43 9.48
CA HIS A 90 -0.35 22.43 8.76
C HIS A 90 -1.14 21.75 7.63
N TYR A 91 -2.45 21.57 7.84
CA TYR A 91 -3.38 20.96 6.90
C TYR A 91 -4.33 22.01 6.34
#